data_AF-A0A521A2A8-F1
#
_entry.id   AF-A0A521A2A8-F1
#
_cell.length_a   1.000
_cell.length_b   1.000
_cell.length_c   1.000
_cell.angle_alpha   90.00
_cell.angle_beta   90.00
_cell.angle_gamma   90.00
#
_symmetry.space_group_name_H-M   'P 1'
#
loop_
_entity.id
_entity.type
_entity.pdbx_description
1 polymer ?
#
loop_
_entity_poly.entity_id
_entity_poly.type
_entity_poly.pdbx_seq_one_letter_code
_entity_poly.pdbx_strand_id
1 'polypeptide(L)'
;KKPRKPKSKHEVTFYIENQWYAMTWKSKFTNKKKKVILDAALINKYIFKKILGIEDVRLDTRIKYYGGTEPIEKIIKQSQKYQRGVGLCIYPISIDELTHVADKQETLPPKSTWFVPRLKSGIIAKDL
;
A
#
# COMPACT_ATOMS: atom_id res chain seq x y z
N LYS A 1 14.26 -17.48 -4.44
CA LYS A 1 13.55 -18.05 -5.63
C LYS A 1 12.06 -18.36 -5.40
N LYS A 2 11.44 -18.08 -4.23
CA LYS A 2 10.00 -18.28 -4.02
C LYS A 2 9.28 -16.94 -3.78
N PRO A 3 8.04 -16.76 -4.26
CA PRO A 3 7.25 -15.57 -3.96
C PRO A 3 7.07 -15.40 -2.46
N ARG A 4 7.27 -14.17 -1.98
CA ARG A 4 7.26 -13.86 -0.55
C ARG A 4 6.33 -12.69 -0.27
N LYS A 5 5.27 -12.95 0.48
CA LYS A 5 4.47 -11.90 1.13
C LYS A 5 5.21 -11.41 2.39
N PRO A 6 5.09 -10.12 2.75
CA PRO A 6 5.62 -9.63 4.02
C PRO A 6 4.93 -10.33 5.19
N LYS A 7 5.69 -10.70 6.22
CA LYS A 7 5.20 -11.52 7.34
C LYS A 7 4.79 -10.69 8.54
N SER A 8 5.40 -9.51 8.70
CA SER A 8 5.12 -8.59 9.80
C SER A 8 5.01 -7.16 9.30
N LYS A 9 4.39 -6.32 10.13
CA LYS A 9 4.46 -4.86 9.99
C LYS A 9 5.90 -4.39 9.83
N HIS A 10 6.13 -3.37 9.00
CA HIS A 10 7.45 -2.84 8.66
C HIS A 10 8.36 -3.77 7.85
N GLU A 11 7.88 -4.94 7.43
CA GLU A 11 8.51 -5.74 6.37
C GLU A 11 7.91 -5.35 5.02
N VAL A 12 8.78 -5.08 4.06
CA VAL A 12 8.42 -4.83 2.66
C VAL A 12 9.13 -5.87 1.81
N THR A 13 8.40 -6.51 0.90
CA THR A 13 9.00 -7.41 -0.08
C THR A 13 8.95 -6.81 -1.46
N PHE A 14 10.03 -7.04 -2.22
CA PHE A 14 10.24 -6.48 -3.54
C PHE A 14 10.46 -7.61 -4.53
N TYR A 15 10.00 -7.39 -5.75
CA TYR A 15 10.28 -8.22 -6.90
C TYR A 15 10.97 -7.37 -7.96
N ILE A 16 12.25 -7.65 -8.21
CA ILE A 16 13.12 -6.89 -9.13
C ILE A 16 13.92 -7.91 -9.92
N GLU A 17 13.98 -7.77 -11.25
CA GLU A 17 14.82 -8.60 -12.14
C GLU A 17 14.72 -10.12 -11.87
N ASN A 18 13.48 -10.63 -11.78
CA ASN A 18 13.19 -12.03 -11.46
C ASN A 18 13.64 -12.53 -10.08
N GLN A 19 14.03 -11.63 -9.18
CA GLN A 19 14.46 -11.95 -7.83
C GLN A 19 13.55 -11.31 -6.78
N TRP A 20 13.43 -12.00 -5.65
CA TRP A 20 12.65 -11.54 -4.50
C TRP A 20 13.60 -11.05 -3.42
N TYR A 21 13.35 -9.83 -2.95
CA TYR A 21 14.06 -9.21 -1.85
C TYR A 21 13.08 -8.94 -0.70
N ALA A 22 13.60 -8.95 0.52
CA ALA A 22 12.85 -8.55 1.71
C ALA A 22 13.68 -7.54 2.47
N MET A 23 13.02 -6.48 2.94
CA MET A 23 13.62 -5.44 3.76
C MET A 23 12.72 -5.19 4.95
N THR A 24 13.34 -5.02 6.11
CA THR A 24 12.65 -4.54 7.31
C THR A 24 13.11 -3.12 7.60
N TRP A 25 12.18 -2.20 7.86
CA TRP A 25 12.53 -0.84 8.24
C TRP A 25 13.31 -0.84 9.56
N LYS A 26 14.42 -0.09 9.60
CA LYS A 26 15.18 0.12 10.84
C LYS A 26 14.31 0.83 11.88
N SER A 27 14.49 0.49 13.16
CA SER A 27 13.75 1.05 14.29
C SER A 27 13.73 2.59 14.32
N LYS A 28 14.80 3.25 13.87
CA LYS A 28 14.85 4.72 13.76
C LYS A 28 13.77 5.34 12.87
N PHE A 29 13.24 4.58 11.91
CA PHE A 29 12.18 5.04 11.01
C PHE A 29 10.78 4.70 11.52
N THR A 30 10.66 3.70 12.40
CA THR A 30 9.39 3.15 12.87
C THR A 30 9.06 3.55 14.32
N ASN A 31 10.08 3.87 15.13
CA ASN A 31 9.94 4.23 16.53
C ASN A 31 9.73 5.74 16.70
N LYS A 32 8.52 6.22 16.39
CA LYS A 32 8.05 7.54 16.84
C LYS A 32 6.99 7.34 17.92
N LYS A 33 7.41 7.52 19.18
CA LYS A 33 6.65 7.29 20.44
C LYS A 33 5.19 7.79 20.49
N LYS A 34 4.70 8.59 19.53
CA LYS A 34 3.34 9.18 19.52
C LYS A 34 2.61 9.15 18.16
N LYS A 35 3.18 8.55 17.12
CA LYS A 35 2.55 8.52 15.78
C LYS A 35 2.61 7.12 15.19
N VAL A 36 1.44 6.58 14.83
CA VAL A 36 1.34 5.40 13.97
C VAL A 36 2.05 5.69 12.65
N ILE A 37 3.03 4.87 12.29
CA ILE A 37 3.80 5.02 11.05
C ILE A 37 3.32 3.97 10.06
N LEU A 38 2.67 4.43 8.99
CA LEU A 38 2.23 3.58 7.89
C LEU A 38 3.41 3.23 6.98
N ASP A 39 3.52 1.95 6.63
CA ASP A 39 4.52 1.48 5.67
C ASP A 39 4.35 2.15 4.30
N ALA A 40 3.09 2.40 3.88
CA ALA A 40 2.79 3.15 2.67
C ALA A 40 3.36 4.58 2.70
N ALA A 41 3.34 5.25 3.85
CA ALA A 41 3.91 6.60 4.00
C ALA A 41 5.44 6.59 3.94
N LEU A 42 6.08 5.58 4.54
CA LEU A 42 7.54 5.40 4.44
C LEU A 42 7.98 5.12 3.01
N ILE A 43 7.27 4.24 2.30
CA ILE A 43 7.54 3.92 0.90
C ILE A 43 7.35 5.17 0.02
N ASN A 44 6.26 5.91 0.21
CA ASN A 44 6.02 7.12 -0.54
C ASN A 44 7.16 8.14 -0.37
N LYS A 45 7.59 8.36 0.88
CA LYS A 45 8.63 9.34 1.20
C LYS A 45 10.03 8.90 0.75
N TYR A 46 10.42 7.66 1.01
CA TYR A 46 11.80 7.20 0.86
C TYR A 46 12.06 6.44 -0.43
N ILE A 47 11.05 5.78 -0.99
CA ILE A 47 11.22 4.98 -2.21
C ILE A 47 10.69 5.77 -3.40
N PHE A 48 9.40 6.12 -3.39
CA PHE A 48 8.78 6.81 -4.52
C PHE A 48 9.40 8.19 -4.75
N LYS A 49 9.40 9.06 -3.74
CA LYS A 49 9.96 10.41 -3.89
C LYS A 49 11.49 10.42 -4.03
N LYS A 50 12.21 9.79 -3.10
CA LYS A 50 13.68 9.92 -3.04
C LYS A 50 14.46 9.03 -4.02
N ILE A 51 13.96 7.84 -4.36
CA ILE A 51 14.69 6.89 -5.21
C ILE A 51 14.14 6.92 -6.64
N LEU A 52 12.81 6.91 -6.79
CA LEU A 52 12.15 6.83 -8.11
C LEU A 52 11.73 8.18 -8.70
N GLY A 53 11.86 9.28 -7.93
CA GLY A 53 11.46 10.62 -8.37
C GLY A 53 9.97 10.76 -8.68
N ILE A 54 9.12 10.02 -7.95
CA ILE A 54 7.66 10.11 -8.04
C ILE A 54 7.18 11.11 -6.97
N GLU A 55 6.78 12.29 -7.41
CA GLU A 55 6.31 13.37 -6.52
C GLU A 55 4.90 13.13 -6.01
N ASP A 56 3.97 12.77 -6.90
CA ASP A 56 2.59 12.44 -6.57
C ASP A 56 2.16 11.11 -7.17
N VAL A 57 2.02 10.10 -6.30
CA VAL A 57 1.57 8.75 -6.64
C VAL A 57 0.14 8.69 -7.18
N ARG A 58 -0.65 9.74 -6.99
CA ARG A 58 -2.06 9.82 -7.45
C ARG A 58 -2.15 10.15 -8.93
N LEU A 59 -1.17 10.91 -9.43
CA LEU A 59 -1.11 11.40 -10.80
C LEU A 59 -0.14 10.59 -11.66
N ASP A 60 0.79 9.88 -11.04
CA ASP A 60 1.83 9.13 -11.75
C ASP A 60 1.31 7.80 -12.33
N THR A 61 1.27 7.72 -13.66
CA THR A 61 0.79 6.55 -14.42
C THR A 61 1.73 5.34 -14.33
N ARG A 62 2.94 5.50 -13.78
CA ARG A 62 3.91 4.40 -13.59
C ARG A 62 3.51 3.47 -12.45
N ILE A 63 2.65 3.91 -11.54
CA ILE A 63 2.22 3.11 -10.40
C ILE A 63 0.89 2.41 -10.71
N LYS A 64 0.85 1.11 -10.46
CA LYS A 64 -0.37 0.31 -10.51
C LYS A 64 -0.58 -0.38 -9.16
N TYR A 65 -1.77 -0.22 -8.61
CA TYR A 65 -2.16 -0.84 -7.35
C TYR A 65 -2.92 -2.14 -7.60
N TYR A 66 -2.59 -3.17 -6.82
CA TYR A 66 -3.28 -4.45 -6.80
C TYR A 66 -3.80 -4.71 -5.38
N GLY A 67 -5.05 -5.15 -5.26
CA GLY A 67 -5.67 -5.46 -3.96
C GLY A 67 -5.02 -6.66 -3.28
N GLY A 68 -5.10 -6.73 -1.95
CA GLY A 68 -4.49 -7.82 -1.16
C GLY A 68 -5.06 -9.22 -1.42
N THR A 69 -6.22 -9.31 -2.06
CA THR A 69 -6.86 -10.56 -2.50
C THR A 69 -6.26 -11.12 -3.79
N GLU A 70 -5.47 -10.33 -4.52
CA GLU A 70 -4.89 -10.76 -5.78
C GLU A 70 -3.70 -11.72 -5.55
N PRO A 71 -3.54 -12.74 -6.42
CA PRO A 71 -2.40 -13.65 -6.36
C PRO A 71 -1.09 -12.91 -6.64
N ILE A 72 -0.03 -13.27 -5.92
CA ILE A 72 1.29 -12.64 -6.04
C ILE A 72 1.92 -12.90 -7.42
N GLU A 73 1.49 -13.96 -8.09
CA GLU A 73 1.80 -14.32 -9.46
C GLU A 73 1.38 -13.23 -10.45
N LYS A 74 0.30 -12.51 -10.16
CA LYS A 74 -0.13 -11.39 -11.01
C LYS A 74 0.84 -10.23 -10.92
N ILE A 75 1.38 -9.94 -9.73
CA ILE A 75 2.40 -8.92 -9.52
C ILE A 75 3.67 -9.29 -10.29
N ILE A 76 4.10 -10.56 -10.20
CA ILE A 76 5.24 -11.08 -10.97
C ILE A 76 5.01 -10.87 -12.47
N LYS A 77 3.90 -11.37 -13.01
CA LYS A 77 3.57 -11.26 -14.44
C LYS A 77 3.52 -9.82 -14.93
N GLN A 78 3.01 -8.89 -14.11
CA GLN A 78 2.91 -7.48 -14.50
C GLN A 78 4.26 -6.78 -14.41
N SER A 79 5.08 -7.10 -13.42
CA SER A 79 6.45 -6.58 -13.30
C SER A 79 7.31 -7.01 -14.48
N GLN A 80 7.19 -8.26 -14.93
CA GLN A 80 7.95 -8.81 -16.06
C GLN A 80 7.59 -8.22 -17.43
N LYS A 81 6.41 -7.58 -17.57
CA LYS A 81 6.02 -6.90 -18.82
C LYS A 81 6.84 -5.66 -19.13
N TYR A 82 7.54 -5.12 -18.12
CA TYR A 82 8.31 -3.89 -18.25
C TYR A 82 9.78 -4.20 -17.99
N GLN A 83 10.66 -3.66 -18.84
CA GLN A 83 12.11 -3.87 -18.71
C GLN A 83 12.66 -3.39 -17.35
N ARG A 84 11.99 -2.42 -16.71
CA ARG A 84 12.31 -1.90 -15.37
C ARG A 84 11.13 -2.00 -14.41
N GLY A 85 10.29 -3.02 -14.57
CA GLY A 85 9.14 -3.24 -13.69
C GLY A 85 9.59 -3.71 -12.30
N VAL A 86 9.04 -3.09 -11.25
CA VAL A 86 9.26 -3.48 -9.86
C VAL A 86 7.94 -3.81 -9.19
N GLY A 87 7.85 -5.00 -8.59
CA GLY A 87 6.75 -5.36 -7.71
C GLY A 87 7.06 -4.97 -6.27
N LEU A 88 6.14 -4.30 -5.58
CA LEU A 88 6.21 -4.05 -4.14
C LEU A 88 5.00 -4.68 -3.44
N CYS A 89 5.27 -5.36 -2.33
CA CYS A 89 4.25 -5.90 -1.43
C CYS A 89 4.47 -5.35 -0.02
N ILE A 90 3.40 -4.86 0.58
CA ILE A 90 3.40 -4.28 1.93
C ILE A 90 2.49 -5.08 2.85
N TYR A 91 2.80 -5.07 4.15
CA TYR A 91 1.95 -5.72 5.13
C TYR A 91 0.60 -4.99 5.22
N PRO A 92 -0.54 -5.71 5.33
CA PRO A 92 -1.85 -5.07 5.43
C PRO A 92 -1.92 -4.14 6.65
N ILE A 93 -2.56 -2.98 6.46
CA ILE A 93 -2.83 -2.03 7.54
C ILE A 93 -3.81 -2.66 8.54
N SER A 94 -3.57 -2.51 9.84
CA SER A 94 -4.54 -2.95 10.85
C SER A 94 -5.70 -1.96 10.97
N ILE A 95 -6.84 -2.43 11.49
CA ILE A 95 -8.01 -1.60 11.73
C ILE A 95 -7.67 -0.46 12.70
N ASP A 96 -6.92 -0.73 13.77
CA ASP A 96 -6.48 0.30 14.72
C ASP A 96 -5.65 1.41 14.08
N GLU A 97 -4.79 1.06 13.12
CA GLU A 97 -4.01 2.06 12.39
C GLU A 97 -4.87 2.91 11.47
N LEU A 98 -5.86 2.28 10.82
CA LEU A 98 -6.79 2.98 9.94
C LEU A 98 -7.66 3.96 10.74
N THR A 99 -8.17 3.54 11.90
CA THR A 99 -8.91 4.39 12.83
C THR A 99 -8.04 5.54 13.35
N HIS A 100 -6.79 5.28 13.77
CA HIS A 100 -5.88 6.32 14.25
C HIS A 100 -5.53 7.38 13.19
N VAL A 101 -5.47 6.98 11.91
CA VAL A 101 -5.22 7.91 10.80
C VAL A 101 -6.47 8.74 10.52
N ALA A 102 -7.66 8.13 10.55
CA ALA A 102 -8.93 8.84 10.38
C ALA A 102 -9.19 9.86 11.50
N ASP A 103 -8.92 9.50 12.76
CA ASP A 103 -9.14 10.34 13.94
C ASP A 103 -8.24 11.58 13.98
N LYS A 104 -7.07 11.53 13.31
CA LYS A 104 -6.11 12.64 13.30
C LYS A 104 -6.41 13.76 12.28
N GLN A 105 -7.56 13.73 11.60
CA GLN A 105 -7.88 14.65 10.48
C GLN A 105 -6.78 14.71 9.39
N GLU A 106 -5.88 13.72 9.34
CA GLU A 106 -4.93 13.58 8.24
C GLU A 106 -5.70 12.94 7.07
N THR A 107 -5.82 13.64 5.95
CA THR A 107 -6.48 13.13 4.74
C THR A 107 -5.90 11.77 4.34
N LEU A 108 -6.77 10.76 4.30
CA LEU A 108 -6.45 9.42 3.79
C LEU A 108 -5.81 9.52 2.39
N PRO A 109 -4.80 8.68 2.08
CA PRO A 109 -4.40 8.46 0.69
C PRO A 109 -5.63 8.02 -0.12
N PRO A 110 -5.72 8.41 -1.40
CA PRO A 110 -6.93 8.14 -2.15
C PRO A 110 -7.07 6.62 -2.33
N LYS A 111 -8.29 6.14 -2.09
CA LYS A 111 -8.73 4.74 -2.19
C LYS A 111 -8.27 3.79 -1.08
N SER A 112 -8.03 4.30 0.13
CA SER A 112 -7.93 3.45 1.34
C SER A 112 -9.30 3.08 1.93
N THR A 113 -10.26 2.69 1.08
CA THR A 113 -11.57 2.21 1.53
C THR A 113 -12.17 1.27 0.49
N TRP A 114 -11.98 -0.03 0.68
CA TRP A 114 -12.72 -1.06 -0.05
C TRP A 114 -13.75 -1.66 0.91
N PHE A 115 -14.92 -1.02 1.01
CA PHE A 115 -16.08 -1.60 1.69
C PHE A 115 -16.91 -2.41 0.68
N VAL A 116 -17.22 -3.66 1.05
CA VAL A 116 -18.29 -4.46 0.47
C VAL A 116 -19.17 -4.88 1.67
N PRO A 117 -20.49 -4.67 1.66
CA PRO A 117 -21.35 -4.41 0.51
C PRO A 117 -21.51 -2.91 0.21
N ARG A 118 -21.64 -2.60 -1.08
CA ARG A 118 -22.30 -1.35 -1.50
C ARG A 118 -23.74 -1.45 -1.00
N LEU A 119 -24.17 -0.57 -0.10
CA LEU A 119 -25.60 -0.31 0.05
C LEU A 119 -26.10 0.00 -1.38
N LYS A 120 -26.93 -0.89 -1.93
CA LYS A 120 -27.81 -0.50 -3.02
C LYS A 120 -28.71 0.57 -2.41
N SER A 121 -28.56 1.79 -2.89
CA SER A 121 -29.44 2.91 -2.63
C SER A 121 -30.90 2.45 -2.66
N GLY A 122 -31.52 2.43 -1.49
CA GLY A 122 -32.96 2.38 -1.29
C GLY A 122 -33.32 3.53 -0.37
N ILE A 123 -33.26 4.74 -0.89
CA ILE A 123 -33.93 5.88 -0.25
C ILE A 123 -35.42 5.58 -0.37
N ILE A 124 -36.09 5.36 0.76
CA ILE A 124 -37.55 5.44 0.83
C ILE A 124 -37.84 6.82 1.41
N ALA A 125 -38.11 7.79 0.53
CA ALA A 125 -38.86 8.97 0.94
C ALA A 125 -40.32 8.54 1.05
N LYS A 126 -40.86 8.54 2.27
CA LYS A 126 -42.30 8.51 2.46
C LYS A 126 -42.74 9.98 2.43
N ASP A 127 -43.55 10.34 1.43
CA ASP A 127 -44.27 11.61 1.46
C ASP A 127 -45.25 11.61 2.65
N LEU A 128 -45.31 12.78 3.30
CA LEU A 128 -46.08 13.17 4.50
C LEU A 128 -47.11 12.16 5.04
#